data_AF-A0A222E895-F1
#
_entry.id   AF-A0A222E895-F1
#
_cell.length_a   1.000
_cell.length_b   1.000
_cell.length_c   1.000
_cell.angle_alpha   90.00
_cell.angle_beta   90.00
_cell.angle_gamma   90.00
#
_symmetry.space_group_name_H-M   'P 1'
#
loop_
_entity.id
_entity.type
_entity.pdbx_description
1 polymer ?
#
loop_
_entity_poly.entity_id
_entity_poly.type
_entity_poly.pdbx_seq_one_letter_code
_entity_poly.pdbx_strand_id
1 'polypeptide(L)'
;MLRFIWMFVGFLAAAVFADTAEAARITAGKAGLCRVTLEGEITPGDVEKLRAAPMDRPIWWSNFEDGSWAALCLDSPGGSLASGLELARYVLDNRIGTVIDDGADCLSACALVFMFGTAHQHESVALTNRRLHVGGRLGFHQPDLTLDRSRDYSVDDVAAAFDLAIEATLNFLALAARPRPDTPRPFVDGDLLEAMLQHKGQDFFKFDTVNKAGRWDIALFGFTPPEFSAEGMVYACQNMTGWTARLEQEQLPYQPDGYSHRIDATQGQDGFADGQRFKVDFSGMMTYACEVGLRPVYQGGAQAVLCGYRENLSAQVGPDTCLQSTGAPGRWPVVPPAALLPAKTSLKDLKATRGTGETARVLSDTPCMSSTGRAQVINVQSFTSLRQVMSHDAPRLAELPLGSTYEISSAPDSDFRHPRHQACMALCQMAEMGTPYDSAALQSCIDTDWMWFQIKTPSGQNGYASARYLTY
;
A
#
# COMPACT_ATOMS: atom_id res chain seq x y z
N MET A 1 20.60 -21.19 -72.04
CA MET A 1 21.11 -21.38 -70.67
C MET A 1 21.25 -20.00 -70.04
N LEU A 2 20.31 -19.61 -69.16
CA LEU A 2 20.50 -19.55 -67.69
C LEU A 2 21.63 -18.56 -67.31
N ARG A 3 21.45 -17.46 -66.56
CA ARG A 3 20.56 -17.16 -65.43
C ARG A 3 20.40 -15.64 -65.25
N PHE A 4 19.17 -15.18 -65.02
CA PHE A 4 18.85 -13.89 -64.38
C PHE A 4 18.97 -14.09 -62.86
N ILE A 5 19.75 -13.26 -62.17
CA ILE A 5 19.75 -13.17 -60.71
C ILE A 5 18.90 -11.95 -60.34
N TRP A 6 17.70 -12.20 -59.81
CA TRP A 6 16.86 -11.18 -59.18
C TRP A 6 17.33 -10.98 -57.74
N MET A 7 17.76 -9.77 -57.43
CA MET A 7 18.08 -9.35 -56.07
C MET A 7 16.80 -8.77 -55.45
N PHE A 8 16.06 -9.59 -54.70
CA PHE A 8 14.94 -9.13 -53.87
C PHE A 8 15.50 -8.44 -52.63
N VAL A 9 15.48 -7.12 -52.59
CA VAL A 9 15.65 -6.35 -51.35
C VAL A 9 14.29 -6.34 -50.66
N GLY A 10 14.12 -7.20 -49.65
CA GLY A 10 12.96 -7.20 -48.78
C GLY A 10 13.02 -6.00 -47.83
N PHE A 11 12.13 -5.03 -48.03
CA PHE A 11 11.82 -4.01 -47.04
C PHE A 11 11.07 -4.69 -45.89
N LEU A 12 11.76 -5.04 -44.80
CA LEU A 12 11.11 -5.29 -43.52
C LEU A 12 10.67 -3.93 -42.96
N ALA A 13 9.39 -3.61 -43.15
CA ALA A 13 8.74 -2.57 -42.38
C ALA A 13 8.61 -3.07 -40.93
N ALA A 14 9.56 -2.67 -40.08
CA ALA A 14 9.38 -2.76 -38.64
C ALA A 14 8.25 -1.80 -38.26
N ALA A 15 7.04 -2.34 -38.06
CA ALA A 15 5.97 -1.61 -37.43
C ALA A 15 6.41 -1.27 -36.01
N VAL A 16 6.90 -0.05 -35.82
CA VAL A 16 7.02 0.56 -34.51
C VAL A 16 5.58 0.76 -34.03
N PHE A 17 5.10 -0.15 -33.20
CA PHE A 17 3.90 0.11 -32.40
C PHE A 17 4.28 1.25 -31.45
N ALA A 18 3.98 2.48 -31.86
CA ALA A 18 3.83 3.56 -30.89
C ALA A 18 2.64 3.15 -30.03
N ASP A 19 2.89 2.83 -28.76
CA ASP A 19 1.82 2.70 -27.78
C ASP A 19 1.03 4.02 -27.82
N THR A 20 -0.13 4.00 -28.46
CA THR A 20 -1.10 5.08 -28.32
C THR A 20 -1.53 5.01 -26.86
N ALA A 21 -1.00 5.92 -26.04
CA ALA A 21 -1.41 6.03 -24.66
C ALA A 21 -2.92 6.26 -24.64
N GLU A 22 -3.67 5.25 -24.17
CA GLU A 22 -5.12 5.33 -24.08
C GLU A 22 -5.47 6.18 -22.85
N ALA A 23 -6.49 7.01 -22.98
CA ALA A 23 -7.04 7.79 -21.86
C ALA A 23 -7.38 6.87 -20.68
N ALA A 24 -7.24 7.39 -19.45
CA ALA A 24 -7.31 6.55 -18.29
C ALA A 24 -8.65 5.80 -18.18
N ARG A 25 -8.54 4.52 -17.86
CA ARG A 25 -9.64 3.60 -17.61
C ARG A 25 -9.76 3.40 -16.10
N ILE A 26 -10.99 3.43 -15.61
CA ILE A 26 -11.30 3.03 -14.23
C ILE A 26 -11.91 1.63 -14.28
N THR A 27 -11.22 0.68 -13.67
CA THR A 27 -11.62 -0.74 -13.64
C THR A 27 -11.79 -1.23 -12.21
N ALA A 28 -12.32 -2.45 -12.05
CA ALA A 28 -12.42 -3.07 -10.74
C ALA A 28 -11.01 -3.25 -10.13
N GLY A 29 -10.88 -2.90 -8.85
CA GLY A 29 -9.60 -2.96 -8.14
C GLY A 29 -9.23 -4.38 -7.72
N LYS A 30 -7.97 -4.55 -7.32
CA LYS A 30 -7.46 -5.82 -6.82
C LYS A 30 -7.98 -6.08 -5.40
N ALA A 31 -8.62 -7.24 -5.21
CA ALA A 31 -9.14 -7.65 -3.91
C ALA A 31 -8.08 -7.59 -2.81
N GLY A 32 -8.46 -7.06 -1.64
CA GLY A 32 -7.55 -6.86 -0.50
C GLY A 32 -6.58 -5.68 -0.64
N LEU A 33 -6.48 -5.06 -1.82
CA LEU A 33 -5.55 -3.96 -2.07
C LEU A 33 -6.27 -2.65 -2.38
N CYS A 34 -7.19 -2.66 -3.35
CA CYS A 34 -7.85 -1.48 -3.91
C CYS A 34 -9.32 -1.74 -4.27
N ARG A 35 -10.11 -0.67 -4.28
CA ARG A 35 -11.51 -0.68 -4.74
C ARG A 35 -11.59 -0.65 -6.26
N VAL A 36 -10.82 0.26 -6.84
CA VAL A 36 -10.74 0.49 -8.28
C VAL A 36 -9.29 0.71 -8.66
N THR A 37 -9.00 0.52 -9.93
CA THR A 37 -7.70 0.80 -10.53
C THR A 37 -7.88 1.88 -11.57
N LEU A 38 -7.01 2.89 -11.57
CA LEU A 38 -6.84 3.86 -12.65
C LEU A 38 -5.64 3.44 -13.47
N GLU A 39 -5.89 3.13 -14.74
CA GLU A 39 -4.88 2.65 -15.69
C GLU A 39 -4.85 3.51 -16.96
N GLY A 40 -3.67 3.96 -17.40
CA GLY A 40 -3.49 4.72 -18.64
C GLY A 40 -3.24 6.22 -18.44
N GLU A 41 -3.28 7.00 -19.53
CA GLU A 41 -2.92 8.42 -19.50
C GLU A 41 -4.00 9.28 -18.82
N ILE A 42 -3.59 10.14 -17.89
CA ILE A 42 -4.47 11.06 -17.18
C ILE A 42 -4.83 12.24 -18.10
N THR A 43 -6.12 12.36 -18.40
CA THR A 43 -6.70 13.31 -19.35
C THR A 43 -7.92 14.03 -18.76
N PRO A 44 -8.38 15.14 -19.36
CA PRO A 44 -9.58 15.83 -18.91
C PRO A 44 -10.81 14.91 -18.85
N GLY A 45 -11.53 14.95 -17.72
CA GLY A 45 -12.73 14.15 -17.47
C GLY A 45 -12.51 12.85 -16.68
N ASP A 46 -11.26 12.45 -16.42
CA ASP A 46 -10.98 11.22 -15.66
C ASP A 46 -11.43 11.27 -14.20
N VAL A 47 -11.45 12.47 -13.59
CA VAL A 47 -12.00 12.65 -12.25
C VAL A 47 -13.47 12.27 -12.18
N GLU A 48 -14.23 12.48 -13.24
CA GLU A 48 -15.67 12.16 -13.25
C GLU A 48 -15.92 10.67 -13.45
N LYS A 49 -15.02 9.98 -14.17
CA LYS A 49 -15.00 8.51 -14.21
C LYS A 49 -14.76 7.95 -12.80
N LEU A 50 -13.82 8.54 -12.05
CA LEU A 50 -13.54 8.13 -10.68
C LEU A 50 -14.71 8.43 -9.73
N ARG A 51 -15.38 9.59 -9.87
CA ARG A 51 -16.60 9.92 -9.09
C ARG A 51 -17.74 8.93 -9.31
N ALA A 52 -17.87 8.42 -10.53
CA ALA A 52 -18.91 7.45 -10.88
C ALA A 52 -18.55 6.02 -10.43
N ALA A 53 -17.31 5.78 -10.00
CA ALA A 53 -16.84 4.46 -9.63
C ALA A 53 -17.30 4.08 -8.21
N PRO A 54 -17.53 2.78 -7.92
CA PRO A 54 -18.00 2.32 -6.63
C PRO A 54 -16.87 2.35 -5.58
N MET A 55 -16.54 3.55 -5.10
CA MET A 55 -15.55 3.79 -4.05
C MET A 55 -16.10 3.55 -2.64
N ASP A 56 -17.43 3.61 -2.49
CA ASP A 56 -18.12 3.40 -1.22
C ASP A 56 -18.18 1.92 -0.85
N ARG A 57 -17.66 1.57 0.34
CA ARG A 57 -18.11 0.42 1.13
C ARG A 57 -18.52 0.89 2.52
N PRO A 58 -19.53 0.28 3.17
CA PRO A 58 -19.66 0.37 4.62
C PRO A 58 -18.38 -0.17 5.26
N ILE A 59 -17.68 0.68 6.03
CA ILE A 59 -16.45 0.33 6.74
C ILE A 59 -16.86 -0.32 8.07
N TRP A 60 -16.51 -1.59 8.28
CA TRP A 60 -16.82 -2.37 9.51
C TRP A 60 -15.63 -2.39 10.47
N TRP A 61 -15.85 -2.35 11.79
CA TRP A 61 -14.83 -2.16 12.85
C TRP A 61 -13.56 -3.03 12.74
N SER A 62 -13.62 -4.24 12.17
CA SER A 62 -12.45 -5.12 11.98
C SER A 62 -11.52 -4.70 10.83
N ASN A 63 -12.03 -3.98 9.82
CA ASN A 63 -11.25 -3.39 8.73
C ASN A 63 -10.47 -2.13 9.17
N PHE A 64 -10.55 -1.79 10.46
CA PHE A 64 -9.94 -0.58 11.01
C PHE A 64 -8.45 -0.82 11.31
N GLU A 65 -8.07 -2.05 11.65
CA GLU A 65 -6.70 -2.40 12.04
C GLU A 65 -5.86 -3.05 10.92
N ASP A 66 -6.48 -3.55 9.84
CA ASP A 66 -5.78 -4.22 8.72
C ASP A 66 -5.37 -3.27 7.58
N GLY A 67 -5.73 -1.99 7.65
CA GLY A 67 -5.41 -1.00 6.62
C GLY A 67 -6.24 -1.11 5.33
N SER A 68 -7.38 -1.83 5.33
CA SER A 68 -8.26 -2.00 4.17
C SER A 68 -9.14 -0.77 3.91
N TRP A 69 -8.49 0.33 3.57
CA TRP A 69 -9.10 1.64 3.34
C TRP A 69 -9.71 1.69 1.93
N ALA A 70 -10.65 2.61 1.67
CA ALA A 70 -11.07 2.86 0.30
C ALA A 70 -9.84 3.35 -0.48
N ALA A 71 -9.28 2.49 -1.33
CA ALA A 71 -8.00 2.74 -1.97
C ALA A 71 -8.10 2.65 -3.49
N LEU A 72 -7.36 3.53 -4.16
CA LEU A 72 -7.20 3.62 -5.60
C LEU A 72 -5.83 3.02 -5.98
N CYS A 73 -5.84 1.98 -6.79
CA CYS A 73 -4.63 1.47 -7.43
C CYS A 73 -4.30 2.39 -8.63
N LEU A 74 -3.04 2.76 -8.77
CA LEU A 74 -2.55 3.69 -9.78
C LEU A 74 -1.53 2.99 -10.67
N ASP A 75 -1.83 2.92 -11.96
CA ASP A 75 -0.93 2.43 -13.01
C ASP A 75 -1.00 3.36 -14.24
N SER A 76 -0.26 4.46 -14.18
CA SER A 76 -0.32 5.52 -15.17
C SER A 76 1.05 6.13 -15.45
N PRO A 77 1.39 6.38 -16.74
CA PRO A 77 2.58 7.14 -17.11
C PRO A 77 2.47 8.64 -16.76
N GLY A 78 1.31 9.10 -16.27
CA GLY A 78 0.98 10.50 -16.04
C GLY A 78 0.07 11.05 -17.13
N GLY A 79 0.26 12.33 -17.48
CA GLY A 79 -0.57 13.03 -18.45
C GLY A 79 -0.75 14.50 -18.07
N SER A 80 -1.95 15.04 -18.25
CA SER A 80 -2.31 16.43 -17.94
C SER A 80 -2.09 16.74 -16.46
N LEU A 81 -1.23 17.73 -16.16
CA LEU A 81 -1.03 18.22 -14.79
C LEU A 81 -2.35 18.71 -14.18
N ALA A 82 -3.15 19.48 -14.93
CA ALA A 82 -4.43 19.99 -14.43
C ALA A 82 -5.37 18.86 -14.00
N SER A 83 -5.52 17.84 -14.85
CA SER A 83 -6.36 16.66 -14.57
C SER A 83 -5.79 15.80 -13.43
N GLY A 84 -4.47 15.70 -13.32
CA GLY A 84 -3.79 15.09 -12.17
C GLY A 84 -4.08 15.83 -10.87
N LEU A 85 -4.06 17.18 -10.87
CA LEU A 85 -4.38 17.98 -9.67
C LEU A 85 -5.87 17.89 -9.30
N GLU A 86 -6.77 17.76 -10.29
CA GLU A 86 -8.19 17.49 -10.04
C GLU A 86 -8.40 16.13 -9.37
N LEU A 87 -7.77 15.07 -9.89
CA LEU A 87 -7.78 13.74 -9.28
C LEU A 87 -7.18 13.76 -7.88
N ALA A 88 -6.03 14.39 -7.70
CA ALA A 88 -5.36 14.54 -6.41
C ALA A 88 -6.27 15.21 -5.36
N ARG A 89 -6.93 16.31 -5.74
CA ARG A 89 -7.89 17.00 -4.87
C ARG A 89 -9.08 16.10 -4.53
N TYR A 90 -9.62 15.40 -5.51
CA TYR A 90 -10.72 14.46 -5.27
C TYR A 90 -10.31 13.33 -4.29
N VAL A 91 -9.15 12.72 -4.50
CA VAL A 91 -8.59 11.69 -3.61
C VAL A 91 -8.42 12.21 -2.18
N LEU A 92 -7.87 13.42 -2.03
CA LEU A 92 -7.69 14.06 -0.72
C LEU A 92 -9.02 14.36 -0.03
N ASP A 93 -9.94 15.01 -0.74
CA ASP A 93 -11.22 15.47 -0.19
C ASP A 93 -12.13 14.29 0.21
N ASN A 94 -12.01 13.16 -0.50
CA ASN A 94 -12.80 11.95 -0.27
C ASN A 94 -12.07 10.89 0.56
N ARG A 95 -10.88 11.21 1.09
CA ARG A 95 -10.12 10.32 1.99
C ARG A 95 -9.84 8.96 1.35
N ILE A 96 -9.39 8.97 0.10
CA ILE A 96 -9.06 7.78 -0.68
C ILE A 96 -7.56 7.49 -0.55
N GLY A 97 -7.21 6.27 -0.15
CA GLY A 97 -5.81 5.83 -0.10
C GLY A 97 -5.28 5.58 -1.51
N THR A 98 -3.97 5.67 -1.70
CA THR A 98 -3.33 5.45 -3.01
C THR A 98 -2.36 4.28 -2.94
N VAL A 99 -2.35 3.47 -3.99
CA VAL A 99 -1.52 2.26 -4.05
C VAL A 99 -0.87 2.13 -5.42
N ILE A 100 0.41 1.75 -5.43
CA ILE A 100 1.12 1.28 -6.62
C ILE A 100 1.46 -0.19 -6.37
N ASP A 101 0.86 -1.08 -7.15
CA ASP A 101 1.01 -2.53 -7.00
C ASP A 101 2.29 -3.06 -7.69
N ASP A 102 2.56 -4.36 -7.56
CA ASP A 102 3.71 -4.99 -8.21
C ASP A 102 3.68 -4.81 -9.73
N GLY A 103 4.76 -4.23 -10.28
CA GLY A 103 4.91 -4.01 -11.71
C GLY A 103 4.17 -2.78 -12.26
N ALA A 104 3.33 -2.11 -11.46
CA ALA A 104 2.64 -0.88 -11.88
C ALA A 104 3.61 0.32 -11.91
N ASP A 105 3.38 1.22 -12.87
CA ASP A 105 4.09 2.48 -13.00
C ASP A 105 3.19 3.63 -12.58
N CYS A 106 3.65 4.55 -11.74
CA CYS A 106 2.95 5.79 -11.46
C CYS A 106 3.92 6.95 -11.57
N LEU A 107 3.92 7.56 -12.75
CA LEU A 107 4.91 8.55 -13.17
C LEU A 107 4.24 9.91 -13.40
N SER A 108 5.04 10.98 -13.30
CA SER A 108 4.60 12.35 -13.62
C SER A 108 3.32 12.76 -12.85
N ALA A 109 2.25 13.16 -13.56
CA ALA A 109 0.99 13.57 -12.94
C ALA A 109 0.38 12.48 -12.03
N CYS A 110 0.57 11.20 -12.35
CA CYS A 110 0.14 10.09 -11.49
C CYS A 110 0.85 10.14 -10.14
N ALA A 111 2.16 10.38 -10.13
CA ALA A 111 2.95 10.45 -8.91
C ALA A 111 2.44 11.58 -7.98
N LEU A 112 1.93 12.67 -8.55
CA LEU A 112 1.26 13.71 -7.78
C LEU A 112 -0.04 13.19 -7.16
N VAL A 113 -0.93 12.54 -7.94
CA VAL A 113 -2.16 11.91 -7.41
C VAL A 113 -1.84 10.96 -6.26
N PHE A 114 -0.82 10.12 -6.43
CA PHE A 114 -0.35 9.18 -5.41
C PHE A 114 -0.04 9.88 -4.08
N MET A 115 0.62 11.04 -4.10
CA MET A 115 0.98 11.77 -2.88
C MET A 115 -0.22 12.36 -2.13
N PHE A 116 -1.43 12.38 -2.70
CA PHE A 116 -2.61 12.88 -1.98
C PHE A 116 -3.46 11.79 -1.35
N GLY A 117 -2.97 10.54 -1.37
CA GLY A 117 -3.57 9.41 -0.68
C GLY A 117 -3.69 9.63 0.83
N THR A 118 -4.93 9.54 1.32
CA THR A 118 -5.26 9.59 2.75
C THR A 118 -6.32 8.55 3.03
N ALA A 119 -6.49 8.14 4.27
CA ALA A 119 -7.86 7.82 4.65
C ALA A 119 -8.15 8.14 6.10
N HIS A 120 -9.39 7.86 6.44
CA HIS A 120 -10.03 8.30 7.65
C HIS A 120 -11.02 7.22 8.07
N GLN A 121 -11.07 6.96 9.37
CA GLN A 121 -11.96 5.97 9.95
C GLN A 121 -12.81 6.63 11.05
N HIS A 122 -14.12 6.75 10.88
CA HIS A 122 -15.06 7.29 11.89
C HIS A 122 -14.53 8.45 12.76
N GLU A 123 -14.28 8.24 14.05
CA GLU A 123 -13.82 9.27 15.01
C GLU A 123 -12.29 9.37 15.09
N SER A 124 -11.55 8.61 14.28
CA SER A 124 -10.09 8.64 14.23
C SER A 124 -9.59 9.84 13.41
N VAL A 125 -8.38 10.27 13.73
CA VAL A 125 -7.68 11.29 12.95
C VAL A 125 -7.41 10.73 11.56
N ALA A 126 -7.70 11.50 10.50
CA ALA A 126 -7.30 11.11 9.15
C ALA A 126 -5.77 10.91 9.12
N LEU A 127 -5.30 9.92 8.38
CA LEU A 127 -3.86 9.67 8.25
C LEU A 127 -3.48 9.64 6.77
N THR A 128 -2.20 9.88 6.52
CA THR A 128 -1.61 9.63 5.21
C THR A 128 -1.75 8.14 4.87
N ASN A 129 -2.14 7.81 3.64
CA ASN A 129 -2.25 6.43 3.16
C ASN A 129 -1.75 6.33 1.73
N ARG A 130 -0.45 6.06 1.61
CA ARG A 130 0.29 5.98 0.36
C ARG A 130 1.11 4.70 0.41
N ARG A 131 0.77 3.71 -0.43
CA ARG A 131 1.39 2.38 -0.38
C ARG A 131 2.10 2.06 -1.69
N LEU A 132 3.38 1.71 -1.62
CA LEU A 132 4.18 1.35 -2.79
C LEU A 132 4.69 -0.09 -2.65
N HIS A 133 4.32 -0.95 -3.58
CA HIS A 133 4.92 -2.28 -3.68
C HIS A 133 6.41 -2.11 -4.04
N VAL A 134 7.31 -2.89 -3.44
CA VAL A 134 8.76 -2.83 -3.72
C VAL A 134 9.13 -3.12 -5.18
N GLY A 135 8.19 -3.68 -5.94
CA GLY A 135 8.32 -3.92 -7.38
C GLY A 135 7.55 -2.96 -8.28
N GLY A 136 6.82 -1.99 -7.73
CA GLY A 136 6.21 -0.89 -8.47
C GLY A 136 7.19 0.26 -8.69
N ARG A 137 6.83 1.22 -9.53
CA ARG A 137 7.68 2.38 -9.84
C ARG A 137 6.93 3.69 -9.60
N LEU A 138 7.51 4.53 -8.76
CA LEU A 138 7.03 5.88 -8.50
C LEU A 138 8.11 6.88 -8.95
N GLY A 139 7.72 7.86 -9.76
CA GLY A 139 8.66 8.81 -10.36
C GLY A 139 8.10 10.20 -10.56
N PHE A 140 8.83 11.20 -10.05
CA PHE A 140 8.48 12.61 -10.16
C PHE A 140 9.41 13.30 -11.14
N HIS A 141 8.90 14.26 -11.91
CA HIS A 141 9.70 15.17 -12.72
C HIS A 141 8.97 16.50 -12.86
N GLN A 142 9.65 17.54 -13.32
CA GLN A 142 9.02 18.84 -13.52
C GLN A 142 7.84 18.71 -14.50
N PRO A 143 6.76 19.49 -14.33
CA PRO A 143 5.76 19.65 -15.37
C PRO A 143 6.41 20.11 -16.68
N ASP A 144 6.00 19.51 -17.79
CA ASP A 144 6.51 19.83 -19.11
C ASP A 144 5.43 20.48 -19.98
N LEU A 145 5.86 21.37 -20.87
CA LEU A 145 5.00 22.00 -21.86
C LEU A 145 5.36 21.43 -23.23
N THR A 146 4.47 20.59 -23.76
CA THR A 146 4.63 20.06 -25.12
C THR A 146 4.03 21.04 -26.12
N LEU A 147 4.87 21.59 -26.98
CA LEU A 147 4.47 22.44 -28.11
C LEU A 147 4.64 21.68 -29.42
N ASP A 148 3.69 21.84 -30.33
CA ASP A 148 3.79 21.41 -31.72
C ASP A 148 4.88 22.20 -32.43
N ARG A 149 6.02 21.55 -32.65
CA ARG A 149 7.19 22.14 -33.29
C ARG A 149 7.00 22.47 -34.76
N SER A 150 5.91 22.01 -35.39
CA SER A 150 5.60 22.31 -36.79
C SER A 150 4.83 23.61 -36.99
N ARG A 151 4.39 24.25 -35.89
CA ARG A 151 3.63 25.49 -35.90
C ARG A 151 4.48 26.67 -35.41
N ASP A 152 4.24 27.84 -36.00
CA ASP A 152 4.71 29.13 -35.47
C ASP A 152 3.81 29.62 -34.32
N TYR A 153 4.44 30.17 -33.28
CA TYR A 153 3.78 30.69 -32.09
C TYR A 153 3.91 32.22 -32.03
N SER A 154 2.80 32.91 -31.82
CA SER A 154 2.77 34.35 -31.60
C SER A 154 3.25 34.72 -30.19
N VAL A 155 3.53 36.01 -29.97
CA VAL A 155 3.81 36.54 -28.62
C VAL A 155 2.65 36.24 -27.66
N ASP A 156 1.41 36.32 -28.15
CA ASP A 156 0.22 36.02 -27.36
C ASP A 156 0.13 34.53 -26.99
N ASP A 157 0.49 33.62 -27.92
CA ASP A 157 0.57 32.18 -27.62
C ASP A 157 1.60 31.89 -26.52
N VAL A 158 2.78 32.54 -26.58
CA VAL A 158 3.85 32.37 -25.58
C VAL A 158 3.44 32.95 -24.23
N ALA A 159 2.81 34.13 -24.21
CA ALA A 159 2.30 34.75 -22.99
C ALA A 159 1.25 33.86 -22.32
N ALA A 160 0.29 33.35 -23.08
CA ALA A 160 -0.73 32.44 -22.57
C ALA A 160 -0.14 31.14 -22.01
N ALA A 161 0.87 30.57 -22.68
CA ALA A 161 1.56 29.38 -22.18
C ALA A 161 2.32 29.64 -20.86
N PHE A 162 2.94 30.81 -20.72
CA PHE A 162 3.60 31.20 -19.48
C PHE A 162 2.59 31.39 -18.34
N ASP A 163 1.48 32.09 -18.60
CA ASP A 163 0.41 32.28 -17.62
C ASP A 163 -0.18 30.94 -17.15
N LEU A 164 -0.41 30.00 -18.09
CA LEU A 164 -0.87 28.65 -17.77
C LEU A 164 0.13 27.89 -16.89
N ALA A 165 1.44 28.01 -17.17
CA ALA A 165 2.47 27.36 -16.36
C ALA A 165 2.52 27.93 -14.94
N ILE A 166 2.40 29.25 -14.78
CA ILE A 166 2.34 29.90 -13.47
C ILE A 166 1.08 29.48 -12.71
N GLU A 167 -0.08 29.48 -13.34
CA GLU A 167 -1.33 29.05 -12.72
C GLU A 167 -1.26 27.59 -12.26
N ALA A 168 -0.77 26.69 -13.12
CA ALA A 168 -0.63 25.28 -12.79
C ALA A 168 0.36 25.05 -11.63
N THR A 169 1.46 25.80 -11.62
CA THR A 169 2.44 25.77 -10.52
C THR A 169 1.82 26.25 -9.21
N LEU A 170 1.08 27.37 -9.23
CA LEU A 170 0.40 27.90 -8.05
C LEU A 170 -0.66 26.92 -7.53
N ASN A 171 -1.45 26.31 -8.42
CA ASN A 171 -2.44 25.30 -8.05
C ASN A 171 -1.80 24.07 -7.40
N PHE A 172 -0.66 23.61 -7.93
CA PHE A 172 0.10 22.53 -7.33
C PHE A 172 0.65 22.93 -5.96
N LEU A 173 1.31 24.08 -5.83
CA LEU A 173 1.88 24.57 -4.58
C LEU A 173 0.81 24.74 -3.50
N ALA A 174 -0.36 25.28 -3.86
CA ALA A 174 -1.48 25.45 -2.94
C ALA A 174 -2.01 24.11 -2.41
N LEU A 175 -2.06 23.07 -3.27
CA LEU A 175 -2.47 21.74 -2.87
C LEU A 175 -1.38 21.02 -2.04
N ALA A 176 -0.12 21.14 -2.46
CA ALA A 176 1.06 20.62 -1.77
C ALA A 176 1.21 21.17 -0.34
N ALA A 177 0.96 22.46 -0.16
CA ALA A 177 1.07 23.16 1.12
C ALA A 177 -0.09 22.88 2.10
N ARG A 178 -1.11 22.11 1.68
CA ARG A 178 -2.18 21.70 2.60
C ARG A 178 -1.57 20.95 3.79
N PRO A 179 -2.06 21.20 5.02
CA PRO A 179 -1.54 20.51 6.18
C PRO A 179 -1.92 19.04 6.12
N ARG A 180 -0.97 18.18 6.46
CA ARG A 180 -1.25 16.76 6.71
C ARG A 180 -2.09 16.59 7.97
N PRO A 181 -2.95 15.56 8.01
CA PRO A 181 -3.84 15.34 9.15
C PRO A 181 -3.14 14.68 10.35
N ASP A 182 -1.99 14.03 10.14
CA ASP A 182 -1.27 13.19 11.10
C ASP A 182 0.02 13.81 11.66
N THR A 183 0.57 14.83 11.01
CA THR A 183 1.80 15.52 11.43
C THR A 183 1.74 16.99 10.98
N PRO A 184 2.37 17.93 11.70
CA PRO A 184 2.43 19.34 11.32
C PRO A 184 3.39 19.60 10.14
N ARG A 185 3.13 18.97 9.00
CA ARG A 185 3.91 19.09 7.75
C ARG A 185 2.98 19.33 6.55
N PRO A 186 3.48 19.94 5.47
CA PRO A 186 2.74 19.99 4.21
C PRO A 186 2.54 18.57 3.63
N PHE A 187 1.55 18.40 2.76
CA PHE A 187 1.29 17.15 2.05
C PHE A 187 2.47 16.72 1.17
N VAL A 188 3.10 17.69 0.53
CA VAL A 188 4.34 17.54 -0.25
C VAL A 188 5.38 18.48 0.33
N ASP A 189 6.46 17.92 0.86
CA ASP A 189 7.55 18.70 1.42
C ASP A 189 8.33 19.46 0.35
N GLY A 190 8.92 20.60 0.73
CA GLY A 190 9.70 21.45 -0.18
C GLY A 190 10.90 20.73 -0.81
N ASP A 191 11.50 19.76 -0.13
CA ASP A 191 12.60 18.97 -0.67
C ASP A 191 12.18 17.95 -1.74
N LEU A 192 10.94 17.43 -1.69
CA LEU A 192 10.39 16.62 -2.80
C LEU A 192 10.07 17.50 -4.00
N LEU A 193 9.53 18.69 -3.77
CA LEU A 193 9.29 19.68 -4.83
C LEU A 193 10.60 20.04 -5.54
N GLU A 194 11.64 20.36 -4.76
CA GLU A 194 12.96 20.65 -5.30
C GLU A 194 13.50 19.48 -6.12
N ALA A 195 13.48 18.26 -5.55
CA ALA A 195 13.95 17.07 -6.24
C ALA A 195 13.18 16.84 -7.55
N MET A 196 11.85 16.96 -7.53
CA MET A 196 11.02 16.84 -8.73
C MET A 196 11.42 17.84 -9.82
N LEU A 197 11.61 19.11 -9.48
CA LEU A 197 11.91 20.19 -10.43
C LEU A 197 13.30 20.07 -11.07
N GLN A 198 14.20 19.27 -10.51
CA GLN A 198 15.53 19.01 -11.07
C GLN A 198 15.52 18.00 -12.23
N HIS A 199 14.44 17.25 -12.41
CA HIS A 199 14.31 16.21 -13.45
C HIS A 199 13.38 16.66 -14.59
N LYS A 200 13.72 16.35 -15.85
CA LYS A 200 12.98 16.82 -17.04
C LYS A 200 12.64 15.69 -18.01
N GLY A 201 11.46 15.79 -18.64
CA GLY A 201 11.06 14.92 -19.74
C GLY A 201 10.87 13.46 -19.30
N GLN A 202 11.78 12.57 -19.68
CA GLN A 202 11.73 11.15 -19.31
C GLN A 202 12.74 10.80 -18.20
N ASP A 203 13.43 11.80 -17.67
CA ASP A 203 14.23 11.68 -16.46
C ASP A 203 13.34 11.91 -15.24
N PHE A 204 13.48 11.07 -14.21
CA PHE A 204 12.60 11.08 -13.04
C PHE A 204 13.39 10.97 -11.74
N PHE A 205 12.98 11.73 -10.74
CA PHE A 205 13.28 11.46 -9.34
C PHE A 205 12.50 10.22 -8.91
N LYS A 206 13.17 9.07 -8.94
CA LYS A 206 12.57 7.76 -8.63
C LYS A 206 12.62 7.45 -7.16
N PHE A 207 11.56 6.83 -6.65
CA PHE A 207 11.49 6.24 -5.32
C PHE A 207 11.96 4.79 -5.39
N ASP A 208 13.25 4.59 -5.17
CA ASP A 208 13.96 3.33 -5.39
C ASP A 208 14.76 2.84 -4.17
N THR A 209 14.68 3.56 -3.04
CA THR A 209 15.31 3.17 -1.78
C THR A 209 14.38 3.33 -0.59
N VAL A 210 14.69 2.60 0.48
CA VAL A 210 14.06 2.72 1.81
C VAL A 210 14.04 4.17 2.29
N ASN A 211 15.17 4.89 2.11
CA ASN A 211 15.29 6.27 2.54
C ASN A 211 14.26 7.20 1.90
N LYS A 212 14.09 7.09 0.58
CA LYS A 212 13.16 7.93 -0.17
C LYS A 212 11.72 7.61 0.25
N ALA A 213 11.35 6.33 0.34
CA ALA A 213 10.01 5.95 0.78
C ALA A 213 9.69 6.48 2.19
N GLY A 214 10.59 6.26 3.15
CA GLY A 214 10.38 6.69 4.53
C GLY A 214 10.36 8.21 4.72
N ARG A 215 11.23 8.96 4.03
CA ARG A 215 11.28 10.43 4.10
C ARG A 215 9.94 11.07 3.76
N TRP A 216 9.21 10.55 2.78
CA TRP A 216 7.93 11.12 2.34
C TRP A 216 6.72 10.27 2.72
N ASP A 217 6.88 9.45 3.77
CA ASP A 217 5.81 8.69 4.43
C ASP A 217 5.02 7.80 3.45
N ILE A 218 5.79 7.02 2.69
CA ILE A 218 5.28 6.01 1.77
C ILE A 218 5.51 4.65 2.39
N ALA A 219 4.42 3.97 2.71
CA ALA A 219 4.47 2.62 3.25
C ALA A 219 4.87 1.63 2.15
N LEU A 220 5.95 0.89 2.40
CA LEU A 220 6.41 -0.17 1.49
C LEU A 220 5.71 -1.50 1.82
N PHE A 221 5.36 -2.26 0.79
CA PHE A 221 4.84 -3.62 0.92
C PHE A 221 5.40 -4.54 -0.17
N GLY A 222 5.15 -5.84 -0.07
CA GLY A 222 5.64 -6.82 -1.06
C GLY A 222 7.03 -7.39 -0.81
N PHE A 223 7.57 -7.20 0.40
CA PHE A 223 8.84 -7.75 0.85
C PHE A 223 8.65 -8.46 2.21
N THR A 224 9.61 -9.29 2.60
CA THR A 224 9.64 -9.91 3.92
C THR A 224 10.15 -8.90 4.95
N PRO A 225 9.34 -8.47 5.94
CA PRO A 225 9.81 -7.62 7.02
C PRO A 225 11.03 -8.22 7.72
N PRO A 226 12.09 -7.45 7.99
CA PRO A 226 13.19 -7.93 8.82
C PRO A 226 12.71 -8.18 10.25
N GLU A 227 13.34 -9.13 10.93
CA GLU A 227 13.10 -9.33 12.35
C GLU A 227 13.54 -8.10 13.15
N PHE A 228 12.87 -7.88 14.28
CA PHE A 228 13.26 -6.83 15.22
C PHE A 228 14.54 -7.23 15.96
N SER A 229 15.67 -6.64 15.55
CA SER A 229 17.01 -6.99 16.03
C SER A 229 17.78 -5.75 16.51
N ALA A 230 18.92 -5.95 17.16
CA ALA A 230 19.83 -4.88 17.55
C ALA A 230 20.27 -4.01 16.35
N GLU A 231 20.57 -4.64 15.22
CA GLU A 231 20.86 -3.96 13.96
C GLU A 231 19.67 -3.11 13.49
N GLY A 232 18.47 -3.70 13.51
CA GLY A 232 17.25 -3.02 13.12
C GLY A 232 16.95 -1.80 13.99
N MET A 233 17.17 -1.87 15.31
CA MET A 233 17.00 -0.75 16.24
C MET A 233 17.92 0.44 15.88
N VAL A 234 19.17 0.16 15.51
CA VAL A 234 20.18 1.16 15.11
C VAL A 234 19.77 1.86 13.82
N TYR A 235 19.30 1.11 12.82
CA TYR A 235 18.81 1.72 11.59
C TYR A 235 17.48 2.45 11.77
N ALA A 236 16.54 1.92 12.56
CA ALA A 236 15.28 2.58 12.84
C ALA A 236 15.47 3.93 13.52
N CYS A 237 16.39 4.02 14.49
CA CYS A 237 16.72 5.28 15.15
C CYS A 237 17.22 6.32 14.14
N GLN A 238 18.20 5.96 13.30
CA GLN A 238 18.78 6.87 12.31
C GLN A 238 17.78 7.27 11.22
N ASN A 239 17.02 6.30 10.70
CA ASN A 239 16.02 6.52 9.66
C ASN A 239 14.88 7.42 10.16
N MET A 240 14.21 7.03 11.24
CA MET A 240 13.01 7.74 11.69
C MET A 240 13.33 9.16 12.16
N THR A 241 14.47 9.38 12.84
CA THR A 241 14.88 10.74 13.24
C THR A 241 15.43 11.56 12.06
N GLY A 242 15.94 10.93 11.00
CA GLY A 242 16.34 11.60 9.77
C GLY A 242 15.14 12.04 8.92
N TRP A 243 14.18 11.15 8.69
CA TRP A 243 13.02 11.32 7.79
C TRP A 243 12.08 12.46 8.17
N THR A 244 12.09 12.91 9.43
CA THR A 244 11.31 14.08 9.85
C THR A 244 11.87 15.39 9.28
N ALA A 245 13.15 15.43 8.89
CA ALA A 245 13.83 16.63 8.43
C ALA A 245 14.39 16.54 7.00
N ARG A 246 15.03 15.43 6.61
CA ARG A 246 15.72 15.28 5.32
C ARG A 246 15.96 13.81 4.94
N LEU A 247 16.39 13.55 3.71
CA LEU A 247 16.95 12.24 3.35
C LEU A 247 18.18 11.96 4.22
N GLU A 248 18.25 10.75 4.78
CA GLU A 248 19.43 10.35 5.56
C GLU A 248 20.61 10.09 4.62
N GLN A 249 21.73 10.80 4.80
CA GLN A 249 22.89 10.70 3.90
C GLN A 249 24.06 9.95 4.53
N GLU A 250 24.19 10.01 5.86
CA GLU A 250 25.36 9.55 6.61
C GLU A 250 24.90 8.64 7.75
N GLN A 251 24.54 7.40 7.40
CA GLN A 251 24.26 6.40 8.42
C GLN A 251 25.55 5.80 8.96
N LEU A 252 25.63 5.73 10.28
CA LEU A 252 26.58 4.90 10.99
C LEU A 252 26.15 3.43 10.80
N PRO A 253 27.03 2.57 10.27
CA PRO A 253 26.71 1.16 10.12
C PRO A 253 26.62 0.50 11.49
N TYR A 254 25.77 -0.53 11.59
CA TYR A 254 25.74 -1.38 12.77
C TYR A 254 27.05 -2.17 12.90
N GLN A 255 27.56 -2.26 14.13
CA GLN A 255 28.81 -2.90 14.51
C GLN A 255 28.63 -3.47 15.92
N PRO A 256 28.38 -4.78 16.08
CA PRO A 256 28.07 -5.39 17.38
C PRO A 256 29.07 -5.05 18.49
N ASP A 257 30.37 -5.01 18.15
CA ASP A 257 31.48 -4.71 19.07
C ASP A 257 32.12 -3.34 18.80
N GLY A 258 31.41 -2.46 18.08
CA GLY A 258 31.89 -1.13 17.71
C GLY A 258 31.70 -0.10 18.82
N TYR A 259 32.42 1.02 18.72
CA TYR A 259 32.27 2.15 19.65
C TYR A 259 31.30 3.22 19.14
N SER A 260 30.73 3.07 17.94
CA SER A 260 29.91 4.09 17.28
C SER A 260 28.51 4.22 17.87
N HIS A 261 28.00 3.19 18.54
CA HIS A 261 26.69 3.15 19.16
C HIS A 261 26.70 2.21 20.36
N ARG A 262 25.74 2.40 21.27
CA ARG A 262 25.49 1.54 22.41
C ARG A 262 24.00 1.25 22.50
N ILE A 263 23.67 -0.01 22.78
CA ILE A 263 22.30 -0.45 23.02
C ILE A 263 22.23 -0.97 24.46
N ASP A 264 21.50 -0.26 25.31
CA ASP A 264 21.31 -0.63 26.71
C ASP A 264 19.87 -1.14 26.91
N ALA A 265 19.71 -2.39 27.33
CA ALA A 265 18.41 -2.97 27.63
C ALA A 265 18.04 -2.73 29.11
N THR A 266 16.82 -2.24 29.35
CA THR A 266 16.20 -2.14 30.67
C THR A 266 15.06 -3.14 30.75
N GLN A 267 15.12 -4.07 31.72
CA GLN A 267 14.10 -5.10 31.95
C GLN A 267 13.03 -4.63 32.96
N GLY A 268 11.87 -5.31 32.95
CA GLY A 268 10.81 -5.11 33.93
C GLY A 268 10.02 -3.81 33.72
N GLN A 269 9.89 -3.37 32.46
CA GLN A 269 9.17 -2.15 32.12
C GLN A 269 7.69 -2.46 31.83
N ASP A 270 6.80 -2.01 32.71
CA ASP A 270 5.35 -2.14 32.54
C ASP A 270 4.90 -1.45 31.24
N GLY A 271 4.15 -2.18 30.39
CA GLY A 271 3.57 -1.67 29.14
C GLY A 271 4.28 -2.09 27.85
N PHE A 272 5.48 -2.67 27.92
CA PHE A 272 6.12 -3.34 26.79
C PHE A 272 5.73 -4.83 26.75
N ALA A 273 5.55 -5.39 25.55
CA ALA A 273 5.03 -6.74 25.34
C ALA A 273 5.95 -7.84 25.88
N ASP A 274 7.26 -7.62 25.80
CA ASP A 274 8.31 -8.51 26.28
C ASP A 274 8.96 -8.00 27.58
N GLY A 275 8.43 -6.91 28.14
CA GLY A 275 9.01 -6.22 29.30
C GLY A 275 10.38 -5.58 29.05
N GLN A 276 10.80 -5.45 27.79
CA GLN A 276 12.10 -4.90 27.41
C GLN A 276 11.95 -3.51 26.77
N ARG A 277 12.86 -2.63 27.17
CA ARG A 277 13.04 -1.30 26.59
C ARG A 277 14.52 -1.12 26.27
N PHE A 278 14.82 -0.70 25.06
CA PHE A 278 16.18 -0.52 24.58
C PHE A 278 16.46 0.97 24.41
N LYS A 279 17.54 1.45 25.02
CA LYS A 279 18.10 2.76 24.75
C LYS A 279 19.19 2.63 23.69
N VAL A 280 19.08 3.38 22.60
CA VAL A 280 20.04 3.41 21.50
C VAL A 280 20.69 4.78 21.47
N ASP A 281 21.95 4.83 21.89
CA ASP A 281 22.78 6.03 21.91
C ASP A 281 23.91 5.91 20.89
N PHE A 282 24.31 7.02 20.28
CA PHE A 282 25.40 7.06 19.31
C PHE A 282 26.57 7.90 19.85
N SER A 283 27.80 7.43 19.65
CA SER A 283 29.02 8.13 20.08
C SER A 283 29.40 9.24 19.09
N GLY A 284 29.93 10.36 19.60
CA GLY A 284 30.48 11.45 18.79
C GLY A 284 29.61 12.71 18.76
N MET A 285 29.82 13.57 17.76
CA MET A 285 29.07 14.83 17.59
C MET A 285 27.66 14.63 16.98
N MET A 286 27.29 13.39 16.64
CA MET A 286 25.95 13.03 16.19
C MET A 286 25.19 12.39 17.34
N THR A 287 24.47 13.20 18.11
CA THR A 287 23.65 12.77 19.25
C THR A 287 22.28 12.33 18.75
N TYR A 288 22.23 11.17 18.11
CA TYR A 288 21.00 10.40 18.06
C TYR A 288 20.77 9.83 19.46
N ALA A 289 19.58 10.02 19.99
CA ALA A 289 19.12 9.35 21.21
C ALA A 289 17.74 8.80 20.93
N CYS A 290 17.62 7.48 20.91
CA CYS A 290 16.34 6.81 20.72
C CYS A 290 16.07 5.81 21.83
N GLU A 291 14.78 5.55 22.02
CA GLU A 291 14.33 4.40 22.76
C GLU A 291 13.37 3.58 21.90
N VAL A 292 13.50 2.26 22.01
CA VAL A 292 12.80 1.30 21.16
C VAL A 292 12.28 0.15 22.02
N GLY A 293 11.15 -0.42 21.65
CA GLY A 293 10.66 -1.64 22.26
C GLY A 293 9.42 -2.17 21.55
N LEU A 294 8.85 -3.25 22.10
CA LEU A 294 7.66 -3.88 21.55
C LEU A 294 6.43 -3.45 22.33
N ARG A 295 5.42 -2.90 21.65
CA ARG A 295 4.12 -2.57 22.22
C ARG A 295 3.13 -3.70 21.92
N PRO A 296 2.35 -4.19 22.91
CA PRO A 296 1.30 -5.16 22.64
C PRO A 296 0.21 -4.54 21.76
N VAL A 297 -0.35 -5.33 20.85
CA VAL A 297 -1.50 -4.92 20.01
C VAL A 297 -2.77 -5.58 20.56
N TYR A 298 -3.90 -4.86 20.50
CA TYR A 298 -5.16 -5.31 21.11
C TYR A 298 -5.64 -6.67 20.58
N GLN A 299 -5.36 -6.98 19.31
CA GLN A 299 -5.71 -8.25 18.64
C GLN A 299 -4.70 -9.40 18.87
N GLY A 300 -3.72 -9.21 19.76
CA GLY A 300 -2.62 -10.14 19.97
C GLY A 300 -1.38 -9.79 19.14
N GLY A 301 -0.22 -10.27 19.59
CA GLY A 301 1.08 -9.92 19.00
C GLY A 301 1.67 -8.61 19.54
N ALA A 302 2.75 -8.17 18.92
CA ALA A 302 3.46 -6.95 19.30
C ALA A 302 4.01 -6.22 18.08
N GLN A 303 4.11 -4.90 18.19
CA GLN A 303 4.67 -4.03 17.16
C GLN A 303 5.85 -3.24 17.72
N ALA A 304 6.91 -3.10 16.92
CA ALA A 304 8.02 -2.25 17.27
C ALA A 304 7.55 -0.78 17.31
N VAL A 305 7.88 -0.09 18.39
CA VAL A 305 7.64 1.34 18.56
C VAL A 305 8.94 2.02 18.91
N LEU A 306 9.11 3.24 18.41
CA LEU A 306 10.31 4.03 18.61
C LEU A 306 9.94 5.47 18.87
N CYS A 307 10.67 6.07 19.79
CA CYS A 307 10.74 7.51 19.89
C CYS A 307 12.20 7.92 19.97
N GLY A 308 12.51 9.15 19.59
CA GLY A 308 13.89 9.60 19.60
C GLY A 308 14.08 11.03 19.15
N TYR A 309 15.31 11.49 19.28
CA TYR A 309 15.71 12.84 18.96
C TYR A 309 17.08 12.83 18.28
N ARG A 310 17.26 13.76 17.33
CA ARG A 310 18.52 14.05 16.66
C ARG A 310 18.82 15.53 16.78
N GLU A 311 19.81 15.86 17.60
CA GLU A 311 20.13 17.23 18.00
C GLU A 311 20.57 18.13 16.85
N ASN A 312 21.46 17.64 15.97
CA ASN A 312 22.00 18.47 14.89
C ASN A 312 20.96 18.89 13.83
N LEU A 313 19.79 18.22 13.80
CA LEU A 313 18.67 18.58 12.95
C LEU A 313 17.48 19.13 13.72
N SER A 314 17.56 19.22 15.06
CA SER A 314 16.43 19.48 15.94
C SER A 314 15.22 18.61 15.61
N ALA A 315 15.46 17.35 15.26
CA ALA A 315 14.49 16.44 14.68
C ALA A 315 14.01 15.45 15.73
N GLN A 316 12.70 15.37 15.94
CA GLN A 316 12.09 14.54 16.99
C GLN A 316 11.07 13.56 16.40
N VAL A 317 11.04 12.35 16.97
CA VAL A 317 10.06 11.31 16.70
C VAL A 317 9.38 10.94 18.01
N GLY A 318 8.04 11.04 18.03
CA GLY A 318 7.26 10.78 19.24
C GLY A 318 7.21 11.97 20.21
N PRO A 319 6.61 11.78 21.40
CA PRO A 319 6.31 12.87 22.34
C PRO A 319 7.55 13.43 23.04
N ASP A 320 7.48 14.67 23.53
CA ASP A 320 8.59 15.37 24.22
C ASP A 320 9.11 14.64 25.47
N THR A 321 8.28 13.79 26.06
CA THR A 321 8.64 12.97 27.22
C THR A 321 9.36 11.67 26.86
N CYS A 322 9.60 11.41 25.57
CA CYS A 322 10.17 10.17 25.02
C CYS A 322 11.44 9.71 25.76
N LEU A 323 12.39 10.61 25.98
CA LEU A 323 13.73 10.27 26.53
C LEU A 323 13.81 10.44 28.05
N GLN A 324 12.68 10.65 28.74
CA GLN A 324 12.63 10.92 30.18
C GLN A 324 12.43 9.66 31.05
N SER A 325 12.74 8.46 30.52
CA SER A 325 12.74 7.18 31.26
C SER A 325 11.40 6.73 31.90
N THR A 326 10.30 7.46 31.71
CA THR A 326 9.00 7.23 32.38
C THR A 326 7.81 7.14 31.42
N GLY A 327 8.04 7.31 30.11
CA GLY A 327 6.99 7.32 29.10
C GLY A 327 6.54 5.92 28.72
N ALA A 328 5.24 5.65 28.84
CA ALA A 328 4.65 4.40 28.35
C ALA A 328 4.72 4.31 26.80
N PRO A 329 4.95 3.12 26.21
CA PRO A 329 5.08 2.93 24.76
C PRO A 329 3.79 3.20 23.98
N GLY A 330 2.65 3.35 24.68
CA GLY A 330 1.34 3.62 24.08
C GLY A 330 1.28 4.87 23.20
N ARG A 331 2.19 5.84 23.40
CA ARG A 331 2.24 7.08 22.60
C ARG A 331 3.40 7.14 21.61
N TRP A 332 4.21 6.09 21.54
CA TRP A 332 5.34 6.06 20.62
C TRP A 332 4.88 5.67 19.21
N PRO A 333 5.39 6.36 18.17
CA PRO A 333 5.16 5.96 16.78
C PRO A 333 5.59 4.51 16.52
N VAL A 334 4.83 3.84 15.66
CA VAL A 334 5.16 2.50 15.18
C VAL A 334 6.37 2.60 14.26
N VAL A 335 7.32 1.67 14.41
CA VAL A 335 8.46 1.53 13.51
C VAL A 335 7.99 0.86 12.23
N PRO A 336 8.02 1.55 11.07
CA PRO A 336 7.75 0.89 9.81
C PRO A 336 8.79 -0.21 9.57
N PRO A 337 8.43 -1.40 9.07
CA PRO A 337 9.40 -2.48 8.84
C PRO A 337 10.60 -2.05 7.98
N ALA A 338 10.38 -1.17 7.00
CA ALA A 338 11.45 -0.62 6.17
C ALA A 338 12.46 0.23 6.97
N ALA A 339 12.05 0.85 8.08
CA ALA A 339 12.95 1.65 8.91
C ALA A 339 14.01 0.80 9.63
N LEU A 340 13.79 -0.51 9.78
CA LEU A 340 14.77 -1.45 10.34
C LEU A 340 15.92 -1.76 9.37
N LEU A 341 15.87 -1.27 8.14
CA LEU A 341 16.87 -1.53 7.10
C LEU A 341 17.76 -0.30 6.86
N PRO A 342 18.99 -0.47 6.34
CA PRO A 342 19.80 0.65 5.90
C PRO A 342 19.04 1.54 4.91
N ALA A 343 19.16 2.87 5.05
CA ALA A 343 18.51 3.87 4.21
C ALA A 343 18.78 3.63 2.72
N LYS A 344 20.01 3.25 2.38
CA LYS A 344 20.45 3.01 0.99
C LYS A 344 19.94 1.70 0.38
N THR A 345 19.26 0.84 1.15
CA THR A 345 18.71 -0.42 0.66
C THR A 345 17.75 -0.13 -0.49
N SER A 346 18.01 -0.73 -1.65
CA SER A 346 17.18 -0.51 -2.84
C SER A 346 15.90 -1.34 -2.76
N LEU A 347 14.80 -0.83 -3.32
CA LEU A 347 13.54 -1.59 -3.37
C LEU A 347 13.69 -2.86 -4.22
N LYS A 348 14.58 -2.84 -5.21
CA LYS A 348 14.93 -4.02 -6.01
C LYS A 348 15.53 -5.13 -5.15
N ASP A 349 16.42 -4.79 -4.22
CA ASP A 349 17.03 -5.77 -3.32
C ASP A 349 15.99 -6.36 -2.36
N LEU A 350 15.02 -5.55 -1.90
CA LEU A 350 13.88 -6.01 -1.10
C LEU A 350 12.95 -6.95 -1.85
N LYS A 351 12.80 -6.76 -3.17
CA LYS A 351 12.07 -7.70 -4.02
C LYS A 351 12.86 -9.01 -4.18
N ALA A 352 14.20 -8.95 -4.25
CA ALA A 352 15.07 -10.10 -4.48
C ALA A 352 15.26 -10.99 -3.25
N THR A 353 15.22 -10.44 -2.02
CA THR A 353 15.19 -11.24 -0.77
C THR A 353 13.97 -12.15 -0.65
N ARG A 354 13.03 -12.06 -1.59
CA ARG A 354 11.92 -12.99 -1.77
C ARG A 354 12.30 -14.30 -2.53
N GLY A 355 13.58 -14.62 -2.76
CA GLY A 355 13.95 -15.87 -3.47
C GLY A 355 15.34 -16.47 -3.24
N THR A 356 15.43 -17.50 -2.38
CA THR A 356 16.08 -18.83 -2.58
C THR A 356 16.17 -19.56 -1.23
N GLY A 357 15.02 -19.91 -0.66
CA GLY A 357 14.95 -20.63 0.61
C GLY A 357 13.50 -20.71 1.09
N GLU A 358 12.89 -21.87 0.87
CA GLU A 358 11.56 -22.30 1.33
C GLU A 358 10.36 -21.40 1.03
N THR A 359 9.60 -21.85 0.02
CA THR A 359 8.21 -21.49 -0.29
C THR A 359 7.97 -19.99 -0.43
N ALA A 360 7.91 -19.56 -1.70
CA ALA A 360 6.73 -18.79 -2.08
C ALA A 360 5.53 -19.52 -1.44
N ARG A 361 4.85 -18.89 -0.47
CA ARG A 361 3.44 -19.21 -0.28
C ARG A 361 2.81 -18.91 -1.64
N VAL A 362 2.77 -19.93 -2.50
CA VAL A 362 1.58 -20.25 -3.26
C VAL A 362 0.46 -19.92 -2.28
N LEU A 363 -0.40 -18.97 -2.61
CA LEU A 363 -1.68 -18.87 -1.93
C LEU A 363 -2.28 -20.26 -2.11
N SER A 364 -2.05 -21.14 -1.14
CA SER A 364 -2.72 -22.41 -1.03
C SER A 364 -4.05 -22.08 -0.41
N ASP A 365 -5.10 -22.70 -0.92
CA ASP A 365 -6.41 -22.60 -0.30
C ASP A 365 -6.28 -22.92 1.19
N THR A 366 -6.78 -22.01 2.01
CA THR A 366 -6.87 -22.18 3.45
C THR A 366 -8.32 -22.53 3.78
N PRO A 367 -8.65 -22.94 5.02
CA PRO A 367 -10.05 -23.08 5.42
C PRO A 367 -10.89 -21.78 5.34
N CYS A 368 -10.27 -20.63 5.02
CA CYS A 368 -10.85 -19.30 5.07
C CYS A 368 -10.60 -18.45 3.82
N MET A 369 -9.84 -18.95 2.86
CA MET A 369 -9.50 -18.22 1.63
C MET A 369 -9.40 -19.17 0.44
N SER A 370 -10.06 -18.79 -0.65
CA SER A 370 -9.84 -19.42 -1.96
C SER A 370 -8.84 -18.58 -2.75
N SER A 371 -7.72 -19.21 -3.09
CA SER A 371 -6.65 -18.64 -3.91
C SER A 371 -7.05 -18.47 -5.38
N THR A 372 -7.97 -19.31 -5.85
CA THR A 372 -8.44 -19.33 -7.24
C THR A 372 -9.75 -18.57 -7.46
N GLY A 373 -10.45 -18.19 -6.38
CA GLY A 373 -11.81 -17.62 -6.43
C GLY A 373 -12.85 -18.63 -6.93
N ARG A 374 -12.56 -19.93 -6.81
CA ARG A 374 -13.43 -21.02 -7.28
C ARG A 374 -13.55 -22.08 -6.20
N ALA A 375 -14.73 -22.69 -6.10
CA ALA A 375 -14.96 -23.83 -5.23
C ALA A 375 -15.76 -24.91 -5.95
N GLN A 376 -15.44 -26.17 -5.66
CA GLN A 376 -16.19 -27.34 -6.08
C GLN A 376 -17.11 -27.82 -4.95
N VAL A 377 -18.35 -28.20 -5.31
CA VAL A 377 -19.31 -28.77 -4.37
C VAL A 377 -18.90 -30.18 -3.99
N ILE A 378 -18.73 -30.43 -2.69
CA ILE A 378 -18.37 -31.72 -2.09
C ILE A 378 -19.25 -32.03 -0.87
N ASN A 379 -19.06 -33.21 -0.26
CA ASN A 379 -19.71 -33.60 1.01
C ASN A 379 -21.25 -33.57 0.99
N VAL A 380 -21.87 -33.82 -0.18
CA VAL A 380 -23.32 -33.94 -0.36
C VAL A 380 -23.67 -35.20 -1.16
N GLN A 381 -24.90 -35.71 -1.01
CA GLN A 381 -25.36 -36.87 -1.79
C GLN A 381 -25.67 -36.51 -3.26
N SER A 382 -26.26 -35.33 -3.49
CA SER A 382 -26.68 -34.89 -4.83
C SER A 382 -26.40 -33.41 -5.09
N PHE A 383 -26.69 -32.53 -4.12
CA PHE A 383 -26.45 -31.09 -4.24
C PHE A 383 -26.37 -30.40 -2.87
N THR A 384 -25.82 -29.18 -2.83
CA THR A 384 -26.03 -28.21 -1.75
C THR A 384 -26.92 -27.06 -2.22
N SER A 385 -27.49 -26.29 -1.29
CA SER A 385 -28.42 -25.20 -1.62
C SER A 385 -27.69 -23.87 -1.76
N LEU A 386 -27.93 -23.15 -2.86
CA LEU A 386 -27.68 -21.72 -2.94
C LEU A 386 -28.82 -20.97 -2.25
N ARG A 387 -28.52 -20.05 -1.34
CA ARG A 387 -29.53 -19.39 -0.49
C ARG A 387 -29.45 -17.88 -0.58
N GLN A 388 -30.56 -17.21 -0.28
CA GLN A 388 -30.62 -15.75 -0.34
C GLN A 388 -29.81 -15.06 0.75
N VAL A 389 -29.71 -15.67 1.93
CA VAL A 389 -28.90 -15.21 3.06
C VAL A 389 -28.19 -16.41 3.70
N MET A 390 -27.22 -16.14 4.57
CA MET A 390 -26.34 -17.12 5.23
C MET A 390 -27.06 -17.91 6.35
N SER A 391 -28.15 -18.58 6.00
CA SER A 391 -28.92 -19.40 6.93
C SER A 391 -29.54 -20.59 6.21
N HIS A 392 -29.58 -21.75 6.87
CA HIS A 392 -30.26 -22.94 6.37
C HIS A 392 -31.79 -22.79 6.28
N ASP A 393 -32.35 -21.84 7.01
CA ASP A 393 -33.79 -21.56 6.98
C ASP A 393 -34.15 -20.58 5.84
N ALA A 394 -33.14 -19.99 5.19
CA ALA A 394 -33.36 -19.04 4.11
C ALA A 394 -33.89 -19.71 2.84
N PRO A 395 -34.71 -19.00 2.04
CA PRO A 395 -35.20 -19.50 0.75
C PRO A 395 -34.06 -20.00 -0.14
N ARG A 396 -34.26 -21.18 -0.72
CA ARG A 396 -33.36 -21.76 -1.73
C ARG A 396 -33.55 -21.02 -3.05
N LEU A 397 -32.46 -20.51 -3.57
CA LEU A 397 -32.37 -19.82 -4.84
C LEU A 397 -32.07 -20.76 -6.01
N ALA A 398 -31.20 -21.75 -5.76
CA ALA A 398 -30.80 -22.77 -6.74
C ALA A 398 -30.24 -24.01 -6.02
N GLU A 399 -30.10 -25.10 -6.76
CA GLU A 399 -29.36 -26.29 -6.35
C GLU A 399 -27.97 -26.27 -7.00
N LEU A 400 -26.95 -26.55 -6.20
CA LEU A 400 -25.55 -26.61 -6.62
C LEU A 400 -25.13 -28.10 -6.63
N PRO A 401 -25.12 -28.78 -7.79
CA PRO A 401 -24.92 -30.22 -7.87
C PRO A 401 -23.53 -30.66 -7.39
N LEU A 402 -23.43 -31.88 -6.85
CA LEU A 402 -22.15 -32.50 -6.46
C LEU A 402 -21.15 -32.47 -7.64
N GLY A 403 -19.92 -32.05 -7.36
CA GLY A 403 -18.83 -32.01 -8.33
C GLY A 403 -18.84 -30.80 -9.26
N SER A 404 -19.87 -29.96 -9.23
CA SER A 404 -19.89 -28.71 -9.99
C SER A 404 -19.00 -27.63 -9.35
N THR A 405 -18.46 -26.73 -10.16
CA THR A 405 -17.54 -25.67 -9.73
C THR A 405 -18.14 -24.30 -9.98
N TYR A 406 -18.04 -23.41 -9.00
CA TYR A 406 -18.58 -22.05 -9.05
C TYR A 406 -17.53 -21.00 -8.72
N GLU A 407 -17.75 -19.78 -9.21
CA GLU A 407 -17.05 -18.59 -8.73
C GLU A 407 -17.54 -18.24 -7.33
N ILE A 408 -16.60 -18.05 -6.41
CA ILE A 408 -16.85 -17.66 -5.02
C ILE A 408 -16.13 -16.36 -4.68
N SER A 409 -16.61 -15.69 -3.63
CA SER A 409 -15.83 -14.69 -2.93
C SER A 409 -14.49 -15.29 -2.45
N SER A 410 -13.44 -14.47 -2.42
CA SER A 410 -12.11 -14.93 -1.97
C SER A 410 -12.06 -15.33 -0.50
N ALA A 411 -13.04 -14.89 0.30
CA ALA A 411 -13.19 -15.23 1.72
C ALA A 411 -14.69 -15.43 2.05
N PRO A 412 -15.01 -16.14 3.15
CA PRO A 412 -16.38 -16.29 3.64
C PRO A 412 -16.97 -14.95 4.09
N ASP A 413 -18.27 -14.80 3.88
CA ASP A 413 -19.09 -13.68 4.33
C ASP A 413 -19.72 -13.98 5.71
N SER A 414 -20.23 -12.96 6.40
CA SER A 414 -20.73 -13.10 7.77
C SER A 414 -21.96 -12.26 8.10
N ASP A 415 -22.91 -12.85 8.84
CA ASP A 415 -23.99 -12.09 9.46
C ASP A 415 -23.52 -11.50 10.79
N PHE A 416 -23.15 -10.21 10.75
CA PHE A 416 -22.65 -9.47 11.92
C PHE A 416 -23.67 -9.31 13.04
N ARG A 417 -24.95 -9.67 12.86
CA ARG A 417 -25.93 -9.67 13.96
C ARG A 417 -25.93 -10.96 14.76
N HIS A 418 -25.18 -11.98 14.31
CA HIS A 418 -25.14 -13.29 14.94
C HIS A 418 -23.74 -13.56 15.54
N PRO A 419 -23.61 -13.65 16.88
CA PRO A 419 -22.31 -13.78 17.57
C PRO A 419 -21.45 -14.95 17.11
N ARG A 420 -22.05 -16.04 16.64
CA ARG A 420 -21.30 -17.21 16.12
C ARG A 420 -20.65 -16.95 14.76
N HIS A 421 -21.30 -16.22 13.86
CA HIS A 421 -20.68 -15.81 12.60
C HIS A 421 -19.47 -14.91 12.86
N GLN A 422 -19.58 -13.99 13.83
CA GLN A 422 -18.48 -13.11 14.23
C GLN A 422 -17.28 -13.89 14.78
N ALA A 423 -17.52 -14.82 15.72
CA ALA A 423 -16.46 -15.64 16.32
C ALA A 423 -15.71 -16.47 15.26
N CYS A 424 -16.44 -17.03 14.30
CA CYS A 424 -15.87 -17.82 13.21
C CYS A 424 -15.06 -16.97 12.23
N MET A 425 -15.51 -15.76 11.90
CA MET A 425 -14.74 -14.86 11.06
C MET A 425 -13.46 -14.35 11.73
N ALA A 426 -13.48 -14.11 13.04
CA ALA A 426 -12.28 -13.72 13.78
C ALA A 426 -11.19 -14.81 13.69
N LEU A 427 -11.57 -16.08 13.84
CA LEU A 427 -10.65 -17.21 13.66
C LEU A 427 -10.08 -17.27 12.24
N CYS A 428 -10.92 -17.01 11.23
CA CYS A 428 -10.46 -16.93 9.84
C CYS A 428 -9.47 -15.81 9.61
N GLN A 429 -9.75 -14.62 10.11
CA GLN A 429 -8.85 -13.48 9.98
C GLN A 429 -7.50 -13.77 10.64
N MET A 430 -7.50 -14.35 11.84
CA MET A 430 -6.27 -14.75 12.52
C MET A 430 -5.47 -15.78 11.71
N ALA A 431 -6.16 -16.77 11.10
CA ALA A 431 -5.52 -17.77 10.24
C ALA A 431 -4.84 -17.13 9.02
N GLU A 432 -5.51 -16.20 8.34
CA GLU A 432 -4.97 -15.51 7.17
C GLU A 432 -3.81 -14.56 7.50
N MET A 433 -3.87 -13.91 8.66
CA MET A 433 -2.80 -13.05 9.16
C MET A 433 -1.58 -13.83 9.70
N GLY A 434 -1.66 -15.17 9.76
CA GLY A 434 -0.60 -16.00 10.33
C GLY A 434 -0.48 -15.86 11.86
N THR A 435 -1.49 -15.31 12.52
CA THR A 435 -1.57 -15.18 13.98
C THR A 435 -1.94 -16.54 14.59
N PRO A 436 -1.41 -16.95 15.75
CA PRO A 436 -1.84 -18.18 16.42
C PRO A 436 -3.34 -18.18 16.69
N TYR A 437 -4.07 -19.21 16.23
CA TYR A 437 -5.51 -19.37 16.41
C TYR A 437 -5.85 -20.82 16.82
N ASP A 438 -7.06 -21.02 17.35
CA ASP A 438 -7.56 -22.36 17.62
C ASP A 438 -8.10 -22.99 16.33
N SER A 439 -7.27 -23.84 15.72
CA SER A 439 -7.62 -24.56 14.48
C SER A 439 -8.80 -25.53 14.64
N ALA A 440 -9.02 -26.09 15.83
CA ALA A 440 -10.17 -26.96 16.10
C ALA A 440 -11.46 -26.14 16.20
N ALA A 441 -11.41 -24.95 16.79
CA ALA A 441 -12.53 -24.01 16.80
C ALA A 441 -12.87 -23.53 15.38
N LEU A 442 -11.86 -23.28 14.54
CA LEU A 442 -12.09 -22.89 13.15
C LEU A 442 -12.73 -24.04 12.34
N GLN A 443 -12.27 -25.27 12.52
CA GLN A 443 -12.89 -26.42 11.88
C GLN A 443 -14.35 -26.60 12.33
N SER A 444 -14.63 -26.38 13.63
CA SER A 444 -15.98 -26.41 14.18
C SER A 444 -16.90 -25.38 13.51
N CYS A 445 -16.39 -24.22 13.12
CA CYS A 445 -17.16 -23.20 12.38
C CYS A 445 -17.63 -23.69 11.01
N ILE A 446 -16.80 -24.46 10.31
CA ILE A 446 -17.15 -25.08 9.03
C ILE A 446 -18.17 -26.21 9.28
N ASP A 447 -17.88 -27.08 10.24
CA ASP A 447 -18.70 -28.27 10.52
C ASP A 447 -20.11 -27.91 11.02
N THR A 448 -20.25 -26.77 11.70
CA THR A 448 -21.51 -26.26 12.24
C THR A 448 -22.17 -25.16 11.40
N ASP A 449 -21.72 -25.00 10.14
CA ASP A 449 -22.32 -24.12 9.13
C ASP A 449 -22.37 -22.62 9.53
N TRP A 450 -21.36 -22.12 10.23
CA TRP A 450 -21.21 -20.68 10.53
C TRP A 450 -20.39 -19.91 9.49
N MET A 451 -19.88 -20.60 8.46
CA MET A 451 -19.09 -20.02 7.38
C MET A 451 -19.76 -20.22 6.03
N TRP A 452 -19.93 -19.13 5.27
CA TRP A 452 -20.68 -19.13 4.02
C TRP A 452 -19.92 -18.33 2.96
N PHE A 453 -19.85 -18.84 1.75
CA PHE A 453 -19.27 -18.13 0.62
C PHE A 453 -20.38 -17.53 -0.24
N GLN A 454 -20.14 -16.33 -0.75
CA GLN A 454 -20.97 -15.79 -1.81
C GLN A 454 -20.62 -16.51 -3.11
N ILE A 455 -21.63 -17.09 -3.76
CA ILE A 455 -21.52 -17.81 -5.02
C ILE A 455 -22.21 -17.01 -6.12
N LYS A 456 -21.56 -16.93 -7.28
CA LYS A 456 -22.14 -16.47 -8.54
C LYS A 456 -22.35 -17.65 -9.47
N THR A 457 -23.60 -17.93 -9.83
CA THR A 457 -23.92 -19.00 -10.79
C THR A 457 -23.63 -18.55 -12.23
N PRO A 458 -23.46 -19.49 -13.18
CA PRO A 458 -23.34 -19.15 -14.61
C PRO A 458 -24.55 -18.40 -15.17
N SER A 459 -25.72 -18.55 -14.56
CA SER A 459 -26.94 -17.80 -14.90
C SER A 459 -26.96 -16.37 -14.37
N GLY A 460 -25.91 -15.93 -13.66
CA GLY A 460 -25.78 -14.59 -13.08
C GLY A 460 -26.51 -14.40 -11.74
N GLN A 461 -27.00 -15.49 -11.13
CA GLN A 461 -27.68 -15.44 -9.84
C GLN A 461 -26.64 -15.45 -8.70
N ASN A 462 -26.79 -14.52 -7.76
CA ASN A 462 -25.93 -14.42 -6.59
C ASN A 462 -26.65 -14.96 -5.35
N GLY A 463 -25.95 -15.74 -4.53
CA GLY A 463 -26.44 -16.23 -3.25
C GLY A 463 -25.32 -16.77 -2.38
N TYR A 464 -25.66 -17.47 -1.30
CA TYR A 464 -24.71 -18.01 -0.34
C TYR A 464 -24.80 -19.53 -0.27
N ALA A 465 -23.66 -20.19 -0.14
CA ALA A 465 -23.58 -21.61 0.22
C ALA A 465 -22.60 -21.82 1.37
N SER A 466 -22.89 -22.80 2.21
CA SER A 466 -22.05 -23.12 3.37
C SER A 466 -20.69 -23.66 2.92
N ALA A 467 -19.63 -23.18 3.55
CA ALA A 467 -18.25 -23.62 3.37
C ALA A 467 -18.09 -25.12 3.61
N ARG A 468 -18.94 -25.72 4.44
CA ARG A 468 -18.96 -27.16 4.74
C ARG A 468 -19.05 -28.07 3.52
N TYR A 469 -19.72 -27.59 2.47
CA TYR A 469 -20.00 -28.34 1.26
C TYR A 469 -19.14 -27.89 0.08
N LEU A 470 -18.05 -27.18 0.36
CA LEU A 470 -17.17 -26.60 -0.64
C LEU A 470 -15.74 -27.05 -0.38
N THR A 471 -15.02 -27.38 -1.45
CA THR A 471 -13.55 -27.45 -1.46
C THR A 471 -13.07 -26.42 -2.45
N TYR A 472 -12.01 -25.73 -2.11
CA TYR A 472 -11.39 -24.72 -2.95
C TYR A 472 -9.90 -24.94 -2.99
#